data_AF-A0A5N6YJ32-F1
#
_entry.id   AF-A0A5N6YJ32-F1
#
_cell.length_a   1.000
_cell.length_b   1.000
_cell.length_c   1.000
_cell.angle_alpha   90.00
_cell.angle_beta   90.00
_cell.angle_gamma   90.00
#
_symmetry.space_group_name_H-M   'P 1'
#
loop_
_entity.id
_entity.type
_entity.pdbx_description
1 polymer ?
#
loop_
_entity_poly.entity_id
_entity_poly.type
_entity_poly.pdbx_seq_one_letter_code
_entity_poly.pdbx_strand_id
1 'polypeptide(L)' 'MKRAPVWTAFITNHIGTRGWIRQADSRVVLLRELHRTIFTFDHYDPPRTSRGEHIIKFSNRSDAQGFMQTIAELEGR' A
#
# COMPACT_ATOMS: atom_id res chain seq x y z
N MET A 1 -18.86 5.29 16.27
CA MET A 1 -18.29 5.88 15.03
C MET A 1 -19.04 5.31 13.84
N LYS A 2 -19.86 6.13 13.14
CA LYS A 2 -20.43 5.73 11.84
C LYS A 2 -19.24 5.48 10.90
N ARG A 3 -19.19 4.29 10.28
CA ARG A 3 -18.13 3.87 9.36
C ARG A 3 -17.98 4.91 8.25
N ALA A 4 -17.02 5.81 8.41
CA ALA A 4 -16.64 6.71 7.34
C ALA A 4 -15.52 6.00 6.56
N PRO A 5 -15.68 5.75 5.25
CA PRO A 5 -14.68 5.05 4.47
C PRO A 5 -13.41 5.92 4.43
N VAL A 6 -12.29 5.35 4.88
CA VAL A 6 -10.97 5.95 4.67
C VAL A 6 -10.57 5.66 3.23
N TRP A 7 -10.41 6.69 2.42
CA TRP A 7 -9.89 6.58 1.06
C TRP A 7 -8.41 6.92 1.08
N THR A 8 -7.56 5.90 1.22
CA THR A 8 -6.11 6.09 1.11
C THR A 8 -5.70 5.91 -0.34
N ALA A 9 -5.38 7.01 -1.04
CA ALA A 9 -4.73 6.96 -2.34
C ALA A 9 -3.20 6.93 -2.13
N PHE A 10 -2.55 5.91 -2.68
CA PHE A 10 -1.10 5.81 -2.70
C PHE A 10 -0.61 6.22 -4.08
N ILE A 11 0.10 7.35 -4.17
CA ILE A 11 0.62 7.88 -5.44
C ILE A 11 2.14 7.68 -5.43
N THR A 12 2.67 7.06 -6.48
CA THR A 12 4.12 6.90 -6.64
C THR A 12 4.47 6.94 -8.12
N ASN A 13 5.61 7.57 -8.43
CA ASN A 13 6.22 7.55 -9.76
C ASN A 13 7.31 6.46 -9.86
N HIS A 14 7.47 5.66 -8.80
CA HIS A 14 8.59 4.74 -8.63
C HIS A 14 8.24 3.28 -8.94
N ILE A 15 7.12 3.04 -9.63
CA ILE A 15 6.79 1.72 -10.17
C ILE A 15 7.99 1.23 -11.01
N GLY A 16 8.51 0.04 -10.70
CA GLY A 16 9.71 -0.54 -11.32
C GLY A 16 11.04 -0.24 -10.62
N THR A 17 11.09 0.61 -9.60
CA THR A 17 12.33 0.93 -8.87
C THR A 17 12.73 -0.20 -7.93
N ARG A 18 13.85 -0.90 -8.17
CA ARG A 18 14.23 -2.09 -7.38
C ARG A 18 14.03 -1.93 -5.86
N GLY A 19 13.15 -2.75 -5.29
CA GLY A 19 12.91 -2.82 -3.85
C GLY A 19 11.88 -1.82 -3.30
N TRP A 20 11.17 -1.08 -4.16
CA TRP A 20 10.07 -0.19 -3.76
C TRP A 20 8.84 -0.94 -3.22
N ILE A 21 8.60 -2.17 -3.67
CA ILE A 21 7.53 -3.06 -3.21
C ILE A 21 8.09 -4.42 -2.81
N ARG A 22 7.54 -5.02 -1.73
CA ARG A 22 7.81 -6.40 -1.36
C ARG A 22 6.67 -7.00 -0.53
N GLN A 23 6.37 -8.28 -0.75
CA GLN A 23 5.49 -9.05 0.13
C GLN A 23 6.27 -9.54 1.37
N ALA A 24 5.80 -9.17 2.55
CA ALA A 24 6.41 -9.58 3.83
C ALA A 24 5.71 -10.80 4.44
N ASP A 25 4.42 -11.00 4.15
CA ASP A 25 3.61 -12.13 4.57
C ASP A 25 2.52 -12.42 3.50
N SER A 26 1.86 -13.57 3.60
CA SER A 26 0.66 -13.96 2.87
C SER A 26 -0.45 -12.90 2.80
N ARG A 27 -0.50 -11.94 3.74
CA ARG A 27 -1.48 -10.85 3.77
C ARG A 27 -0.89 -9.45 3.92
N VAL A 28 0.44 -9.32 3.87
CA VAL A 28 1.13 -8.06 4.16
C VAL A 28 2.07 -7.68 3.03
N VAL A 29 1.83 -6.50 2.46
CA VAL A 29 2.68 -5.87 1.43
C VAL A 29 3.27 -4.59 2.02
N LEU A 30 4.56 -4.38 1.76
CA LEU A 30 5.32 -3.21 2.17
C LEU A 30 5.65 -2.37 0.94
N LEU A 31 5.42 -1.05 1.06
CA LEU A 31 5.69 -0.07 0.02
C LEU A 31 6.64 1.02 0.55
N ARG A 32 7.60 1.41 -0.29
CA ARG A 32 8.54 2.53 -0.06
C ARG A 32 8.22 3.67 -1.04
N GLU A 33 8.70 4.87 -0.72
CA GLU A 33 8.68 6.03 -1.65
C GLU A 33 7.26 6.40 -2.14
N LEU A 34 6.31 6.43 -1.19
CA LEU A 34 4.94 6.87 -1.44
C LEU A 34 4.82 8.38 -1.24
N HIS A 35 4.33 9.09 -2.27
CA HIS A 35 3.96 10.49 -2.13
C HIS A 35 2.61 10.56 -1.40
N ARG A 36 2.62 11.04 -0.16
CA ARG A 36 1.44 11.08 0.70
C ARG A 36 0.49 12.17 0.23
N THR A 37 -0.62 11.77 -0.38
CA THR A 37 -1.82 12.61 -0.44
C THR A 37 -2.91 11.87 0.30
N ILE A 38 -2.97 12.08 1.62
CA ILE A 38 -3.95 11.38 2.45
C ILE A 38 -5.21 12.26 2.52
N PHE A 39 -6.24 11.88 1.76
CA PHE A 39 -7.58 12.45 1.90
C PHE A 39 -8.29 11.71 3.03
N THR A 40 -8.07 12.16 4.26
CA THR A 40 -8.55 11.49 5.46
C THR A 40 -8.96 12.49 6.53
N PHE A 41 -9.62 12.01 7.58
CA PHE A 41 -9.91 12.79 8.79
C PHE A 41 -8.59 13.21 9.46
N ASP A 42 -8.57 14.36 10.13
CA ASP A 42 -7.39 15.03 10.72
C ASP A 42 -6.48 14.16 11.63
N HIS A 43 -6.91 12.95 11.99
CA HIS A 43 -6.23 12.09 12.97
C HIS A 43 -5.95 10.67 12.47
N TYR A 44 -6.10 10.38 11.18
CA TYR A 44 -5.70 9.08 10.65
C TYR A 44 -4.22 9.04 10.30
N ASP A 45 -3.46 8.23 11.03
CA ASP A 45 -2.08 7.89 10.68
C ASP A 45 -2.02 6.45 10.13
N PRO A 46 -1.66 6.25 8.85
CA PRO A 46 -1.57 4.91 8.28
C PRO A 46 -0.44 4.12 8.95
N PRO A 47 -0.66 2.83 9.28
CA PRO A 47 0.32 2.03 9.99
C PRO A 47 1.61 1.86 9.18
N ARG A 48 2.76 1.94 9.88
CA ARG A 48 4.09 1.77 9.28
C ARG A 48 4.96 0.81 10.08
N THR A 49 5.95 0.23 9.42
CA THR A 49 7.01 -0.54 10.09
C THR A 49 7.97 0.41 10.84
N SER A 50 8.82 -0.14 11.72
CA SER A 50 9.91 0.62 12.36
C SER A 50 10.92 1.21 11.37
N ARG A 51 10.90 0.73 10.12
CA ARG A 51 11.72 1.24 9.00
C ARG A 51 11.00 2.28 8.15
N GLY A 52 9.77 2.66 8.52
CA GLY A 52 8.98 3.67 7.82
C GLY A 52 8.20 3.18 6.60
N GLU A 53 8.18 1.87 6.32
CA GLU A 53 7.39 1.30 5.20
C GLU A 53 5.90 1.34 5.54
N HIS A 54 5.06 1.69 4.58
CA HIS A 54 3.61 1.67 4.78
C HIS A 54 3.08 0.23 4.75
N ILE A 55 2.14 -0.05 5.66
CA ILE A 55 1.50 -1.36 5.77
C ILE A 55 0.10 -1.29 5.15
N ILE A 56 -0.13 -2.07 4.10
CA ILE A 56 -1.47 -2.33 3.58
C ILE A 56 -1.89 -3.72 4.06
N LYS A 57 -2.98 -3.76 4.83
CA LYS A 57 -3.54 -5.01 5.38
C LYS A 57 -4.85 -5.34 4.66
N PHE A 58 -4.83 -6.39 3.85
CA PHE A 58 -6.00 -6.88 3.14
C PHE A 58 -6.86 -7.77 4.05
N SER A 59 -8.17 -7.76 3.82
CA SER A 59 -9.13 -8.60 4.55
C SER A 59 -8.97 -10.08 4.22
N ASN A 60 -8.61 -10.40 2.98
CA ASN A 60 -8.39 -11.76 2.51
C ASN A 60 -7.06 -11.86 1.73
N ARG A 61 -6.61 -13.10 1.49
CA ARG A 61 -5.35 -13.39 0.79
C ARG A 61 -5.44 -13.11 -0.72
N SER A 62 -6.60 -13.38 -1.34
CA SER A 62 -6.80 -13.21 -2.78
C SER A 62 -6.65 -11.75 -3.21
N ASP A 63 -7.12 -10.80 -2.40
CA ASP A 63 -7.01 -9.37 -2.70
C ASP A 63 -5.55 -8.91 -2.63
N ALA A 64 -4.78 -9.39 -1.66
CA ALA A 64 -3.36 -9.11 -1.56
C ALA A 64 -2.59 -9.65 -2.79
N GLN A 65 -2.94 -10.86 -3.23
CA GLN A 65 -2.34 -11.47 -4.41
C GLN A 65 -2.73 -10.72 -5.70
N GLY A 66 -4.01 -10.41 -5.88
CA GLY A 66 -4.50 -9.66 -7.03
C GLY A 66 -3.84 -8.27 -7.13
N PHE A 67 -3.70 -7.58 -5.99
CA PHE A 67 -2.97 -6.32 -5.94
C PHE A 67 -1.52 -6.46 -6.44
N MET A 68 -0.78 -7.45 -5.93
CA MET A 68 0.61 -7.69 -6.37
C MET A 68 0.70 -8.02 -7.86
N GLN A 69 -0.24 -8.80 -8.39
CA GLN A 69 -0.29 -9.12 -9.81
C GLN A 69 -0.52 -7.88 -10.66
N THR A 70 -1.50 -7.04 -10.32
CA THR A 70 -1.76 -5.79 -11.03
C THR A 70 -0.55 -4.86 -11.02
N ILE A 71 0.17 -4.77 -9.90
CA ILE A 71 1.41 -3.99 -9.85
C ILE A 71 2.47 -4.56 -10.78
N ALA A 72 2.69 -5.87 -10.78
CA ALA A 72 3.66 -6.52 -11.66
C ALA A 72 3.32 -6.32 -13.15
N GLU A 73 2.04 -6.35 -13.52
CA GLU A 73 1.57 -6.04 -14.88
C GLU A 73 1.85 -4.59 -15.29
N LEU A 74 1.77 -3.65 -14.35
CA LEU A 74 2.09 -2.23 -14.60
C LEU A 74 3.60 -1.97 -14.71
N GLU A 75 4.43 -2.71 -13.98
CA GLU A 75 5.90 -2.61 -14.08
C GLU A 75 6.46 -3.11 -15.41
N GLY A 76 5.77 -4.05 -16.06
CA GLY A 76 6.18 -4.64 -17.33
C GLY A 76 5.73 -3.88 -18.58
N ARG A 77 5.04 -2.74 -18.42
CA ARG A 77 4.68 -1.81 -19.51
C ARG A 77 5.71 -0.71 -19.66
#